data_AF-A0A8T4BN89-F1
#
_entry.id   AF-A0A8T4BN89-F1
#
_cell.length_a   1.000
_cell.length_b   1.000
_cell.length_c   1.000
_cell.angle_alpha   90.00
_cell.angle_beta   90.00
_cell.angle_gamma   90.00
#
_symmetry.space_group_name_H-M   'P 1'
#
loop_
_entity.id
_entity.type
_entity.pdbx_description
1 polymer ?
#
loop_
_entity_poly.entity_id
_entity_poly.type
_entity_poly.pdbx_seq_one_letter_code
_entity_poly.pdbx_strand_id
1 'polypeptide(L)' 'MHCDDKRTLFVLKEKIENAWKLLEKSGFKDQQLLEKFNNAVTEYFEYKLSSK' A
#
# COMPACT_ATOMS: atom_id res chain seq x y z
N MET A 1 4.05 -19.48 14.89
CA MET A 1 5.02 -18.45 14.49
C MET A 1 4.22 -17.25 13.98
N HIS A 2 3.90 -16.28 14.85
CA HIS A 2 3.07 -15.11 14.55
C HIS A 2 4.00 -13.89 14.34
N CYS A 3 5.02 -14.07 13.50
CA CYS A 3 6.07 -13.09 13.26
C CYS A 3 5.95 -12.43 11.87
N ASP A 4 5.11 -13.00 10.99
CA ASP A 4 4.91 -12.51 9.63
C ASP A 4 3.93 -11.34 9.55
N ASP A 5 2.88 -11.26 10.38
CA ASP A 5 1.87 -10.20 10.29
C ASP A 5 2.42 -8.78 10.44
N LYS A 6 3.34 -8.58 11.38
CA LYS A 6 4.00 -7.27 11.58
C LYS A 6 4.91 -6.90 10.41
N ARG A 7 5.60 -7.89 9.83
CA ARG A 7 6.49 -7.70 8.68
C ARG A 7 5.68 -7.42 7.41
N THR A 8 4.57 -8.11 7.22
CA THR A 8 3.66 -7.91 6.09
C THR A 8 3.04 -6.52 6.13
N LEU A 9 2.50 -6.07 7.27
CA LEU A 9 1.98 -4.71 7.41
C LEU A 9 3.04 -3.64 7.15
N PHE A 10 4.28 -3.88 7.58
CA PHE A 10 5.40 -2.97 7.30
C PHE A 10 5.70 -2.87 5.80
N VAL A 11 5.80 -3.99 5.10
CA VAL A 11 6.02 -4.03 3.64
C VAL A 11 4.87 -3.39 2.87
N LEU A 12 3.63 -3.65 3.28
CA LEU A 12 2.44 -3.05 2.67
C LEU A 12 2.42 -1.53 2.86
N LYS A 13 2.84 -1.04 4.03
CA LYS A 13 3.01 0.39 4.27
C LYS A 13 4.09 1.00 3.38
N GLU A 14 5.25 0.36 3.23
CA GLU A 14 6.31 0.82 2.32
C GLU A 14 5.85 0.87 0.85
N LYS A 15 5.02 -0.09 0.41
CA LYS A 15 4.41 -0.06 -0.93
C LYS A 15 3.53 1.19 -1.11
N ILE A 16 2.70 1.54 -0.12
CA ILE A 16 1.84 2.74 -0.15
C ILE A 16 2.70 4.01 -0.23
N GLU A 17 3.74 4.12 0.60
CA GLU A 17 4.62 5.29 0.61
C GLU A 17 5.36 5.47 -0.73
N ASN A 18 5.83 4.39 -1.35
CA ASN A 18 6.45 4.44 -2.67
C ASN A 18 5.44 4.81 -3.77
N ALA A 19 4.24 4.23 -3.75
CA ALA A 19 3.18 4.55 -4.69
C ALA A 19 2.78 6.03 -4.60
N TRP A 20 2.65 6.57 -3.37
CA TRP A 20 2.38 7.98 -3.13
C TRP A 20 3.46 8.89 -3.70
N LYS A 21 4.74 8.61 -3.44
CA LYS A 21 5.87 9.39 -3.99
C LYS A 21 5.89 9.41 -5.52
N LEU A 22 5.55 8.30 -6.17
CA LEU A 22 5.44 8.24 -7.62
C LEU A 22 4.23 9.04 -8.13
N LEU A 23 3.11 8.98 -7.41
CA LEU A 23 1.90 9.74 -7.69
C LEU A 23 2.12 11.25 -7.58
N GLU A 24 2.82 11.68 -6.53
CA GLU A 24 3.19 13.08 -6.29
C GLU A 24 4.09 13.59 -7.42
N LYS A 25 5.08 12.79 -7.84
CA LYS A 25 5.96 13.11 -8.98
C LYS A 25 5.22 13.18 -10.32
N SER A 26 4.14 12.42 -10.49
CA SER A 26 3.30 12.49 -11.69
C SER A 26 2.27 13.64 -11.64
N GLY A 27 2.23 14.39 -10.53
CA GLY A 27 1.24 15.44 -10.31
C GLY A 27 -0.18 14.90 -10.21
N PHE A 28 -0.35 13.65 -9.76
CA PHE A 28 -1.64 12.98 -9.60
C PHE A 28 -2.44 12.80 -10.90
N LYS A 29 -1.76 12.85 -12.06
CA LYS A 29 -2.40 12.73 -13.38
C LYS A 29 -2.30 11.33 -13.99
N ASP A 30 -1.39 10.51 -13.47
CA ASP A 30 -1.19 9.16 -14.00
C ASP A 30 -2.21 8.19 -13.38
N GLN A 31 -3.18 7.78 -14.20
CA GLN A 31 -4.25 6.88 -13.80
C GLN A 31 -3.74 5.49 -13.36
N GLN A 32 -2.66 4.99 -13.97
CA GLN A 32 -2.08 3.71 -13.57
C GLN A 32 -1.44 3.80 -12.19
N LEU A 33 -0.77 4.91 -11.88
CA LEU A 33 -0.21 5.14 -10.54
C LEU A 33 -1.33 5.33 -9.51
N LEU A 34 -2.44 5.99 -9.86
CA LEU A 34 -3.62 6.13 -9.01
C LEU A 34 -4.23 4.76 -8.67
N GLU A 35 -4.40 3.90 -9.65
CA GLU A 35 -4.91 2.54 -9.46
C GLU A 35 -3.97 1.71 -8.59
N LYS A 36 -2.65 1.77 -8.84
CA LYS A 36 -1.64 1.10 -8.01
C LYS A 36 -1.65 1.56 -6.57
N PHE A 37 -1.78 2.87 -6.33
CA PHE A 37 -1.89 3.43 -5.00
C PHE A 37 -3.16 2.94 -4.30
N ASN A 38 -4.30 3.01 -4.98
CA ASN A 38 -5.57 2.54 -4.43
C ASN A 38 -5.52 1.05 -4.07
N ASN A 39 -4.95 0.22 -4.95
CA ASN A 39 -4.81 -1.21 -4.70
C ASN A 39 -3.90 -1.49 -3.50
N ALA A 40 -2.76 -0.78 -3.37
CA ALA A 40 -1.86 -0.94 -2.24
C ALA A 40 -2.51 -0.54 -0.90
N VAL A 41 -3.33 0.52 -0.90
CA VAL A 41 -4.11 0.94 0.27
C VAL A 41 -5.15 -0.11 0.63
N THR A 42 -5.92 -0.60 -0.34
CA THR A 42 -6.92 -1.65 -0.13
C THR A 42 -6.27 -2.92 0.45
N GLU A 43 -5.18 -3.40 -0.16
CA GLU A 43 -4.42 -4.58 0.31
C GLU A 43 -3.95 -4.43 1.76
N TYR A 44 -3.45 -3.26 2.15
CA TYR A 44 -3.06 -2.97 3.53
C TYR A 44 -4.24 -3.03 4.51
N PHE A 45 -5.37 -2.43 4.16
CA PHE A 45 -6.55 -2.41 5.03
C PHE A 45 -7.22 -3.77 5.10
N GLU A 46 -7.33 -4.51 3.99
CA GLU A 46 -7.85 -5.88 3.98
C GLU A 46 -6.99 -6.80 4.86
N TYR A 47 -5.65 -6.73 4.72
CA TYR A 47 -4.76 -7.52 5.57
C TYR A 47 -4.89 -7.13 7.05
N LYS A 48 -4.93 -5.83 7.35
CA LYS A 48 -5.09 -5.32 8.71
C LYS A 48 -6.43 -5.73 9.34
N LEU A 49 -7.51 -5.77 8.56
CA LEU A 49 -8.85 -6.15 9.01
C LEU A 49 -8.99 -7.67 9.12
N SER A 50 -8.35 -8.44 8.24
CA SER A 50 -8.35 -9.90 8.26
C SER A 50 -7.45 -10.50 9.35
N SER A 51 -6.46 -9.74 9.85
CA SER A 51 -5.60 -10.13 10.98
C SER A 51 -6.27 -9.85 12.35
N LYS A 52 -7.59 -9.60 12.38
CA LYS A 52 -8.37 -9.26 13.57
C LYS A 52 -9.21 -10.43 14.07
#